data_AF-A0A9X0AQZ6-F1
#
_entry.id   AF-A0A9X0AQZ6-F1
#
_cell.length_a   1.000
_cell.length_b   1.000
_cell.length_c   1.000
_cell.angle_alpha   90.00
_cell.angle_beta   90.00
_cell.angle_gamma   90.00
#
_symmetry.space_group_name_H-M   'P 1'
#
loop_
_entity.id
_entity.type
_entity.pdbx_description
1 polymer ?
#
loop_
_entity_poly.entity_id
_entity_poly.type
_entity_poly.pdbx_seq_one_letter_code
_entity_poly.pdbx_strand_id
1 'polypeptide(L)'
;MENLRRTRSRSMQTTSQFGGRLPKQIQRALPIYAILVLLILIISNVDTLKSSTVSHAKRSTQKVLKGVTSSEFPRKIWQTWKVDPLGFAERDLLSARTWTQLNPGHRYEVLTDNNDMYYVETNFGPDGLNRPDIVEMYRSLKVQIIKADILRYLIMYVEGGVYTDIDVEALKAVDAWIPDRYPVGDVDMVVSVEIDQPDFKDHPILGQKSQSFCQWTFMCKPRLPVMLALVDNILQWLQDVAAEQNVPISQIKLDFDEVISGTGPSAFTGAILKEMSIKTGNPVDWSTFHAMRESKLVGGFLVLTVEAFAAGQGHSDSGNHNARGALVKHHYHASEWPLLHPRFSHPIYGEVEKCNWEPECVRIWDENMAAYEALSPEGKEQQIAIKKALDEHDALHAQMGAQTFDPKALLMPQQNLNPIPQAAIPQPQPGFYPDGSPVRNLDGSIMRNLDGSLPVNPNAPPLAQKLEIKDLSAPHIDPNLALIQPEPKIESNDKKQETKDDPANLQANPAGEMLLGAS
;
A
#
# COMPACT_ATOMS: atom_id res chain seq x y z
N MET A 1 83.86 54.76 -36.27
CA MET A 1 84.36 54.12 -37.51
C MET A 1 83.61 52.80 -37.64
N GLU A 2 82.85 52.44 -38.67
CA GLU A 2 82.59 53.00 -39.99
C GLU A 2 81.41 52.21 -40.61
N ASN A 3 80.34 52.93 -40.99
CA ASN A 3 79.29 52.68 -41.97
C ASN A 3 78.74 51.26 -42.39
N LEU A 4 77.40 51.21 -42.36
CA LEU A 4 76.44 50.70 -43.39
C LEU A 4 76.03 49.21 -43.49
N ARG A 5 74.71 49.03 -43.24
CA ARG A 5 73.67 48.25 -43.97
C ARG A 5 73.74 46.71 -44.13
N ARG A 6 72.77 46.06 -43.46
CA ARG A 6 71.83 44.99 -43.88
C ARG A 6 72.13 44.19 -45.17
N THR A 7 72.25 42.87 -45.01
CA THR A 7 72.01 41.81 -46.03
C THR A 7 71.50 40.54 -45.31
N ARG A 8 70.26 40.10 -45.55
CA ARG A 8 69.77 39.10 -46.54
C ARG A 8 70.33 37.68 -46.34
N SER A 9 69.48 36.79 -45.83
CA SER A 9 69.64 35.32 -45.90
C SER A 9 68.72 34.75 -46.98
N ARG A 10 69.24 33.78 -47.73
CA ARG A 10 68.68 33.18 -48.95
C ARG A 10 68.49 31.68 -48.68
N SER A 11 67.29 31.15 -48.83
CA SER A 11 67.01 29.71 -48.92
C SER A 11 66.06 29.48 -50.10
N MET A 12 66.41 28.51 -50.95
CA MET A 12 65.83 28.26 -52.27
C MET A 12 64.39 27.72 -52.19
N GLN A 13 63.52 28.28 -53.01
CA GLN A 13 62.17 27.79 -53.31
C GLN A 13 62.21 26.91 -54.56
N THR A 14 61.56 25.75 -54.52
CA THR A 14 61.15 24.99 -55.70
C THR A 14 59.63 25.05 -55.83
N THR A 15 59.18 25.59 -56.95
CA THR A 15 57.78 25.83 -57.33
C THR A 15 57.11 24.55 -57.83
N SER A 16 56.00 24.15 -57.20
CA SER A 16 55.07 23.14 -57.69
C SER A 16 53.93 23.81 -58.46
N GLN A 17 53.85 23.55 -59.77
CA GLN A 17 52.73 23.92 -60.62
C GLN A 17 51.80 22.71 -60.79
N PHE A 18 50.67 22.68 -60.10
CA PHE A 18 49.49 21.92 -60.51
C PHE A 18 48.23 22.68 -60.07
N GLY A 19 47.86 23.69 -60.87
CA GLY A 19 46.52 24.26 -60.85
C GLY A 19 45.63 23.45 -61.79
N GLY A 20 44.73 22.63 -61.24
CA GLY A 20 43.79 21.83 -62.00
C GLY A 20 42.37 21.99 -61.46
N ARG A 21 41.69 23.07 -61.85
CA ARG A 21 40.25 23.24 -61.62
C ARG A 21 39.50 22.06 -62.27
N LEU A 22 38.61 21.41 -61.50
CA LEU A 22 37.71 20.38 -62.01
C LEU A 22 37.00 20.86 -63.30
N PRO A 23 36.89 20.00 -64.34
CA PRO A 23 36.20 20.33 -65.58
C PRO A 23 34.82 20.96 -65.34
N LYS A 24 34.47 22.03 -66.08
CA LYS A 24 33.23 22.80 -65.86
C LYS A 24 31.95 21.95 -65.93
N GLN A 25 31.96 20.83 -66.64
CA GLN A 25 30.85 19.85 -66.64
C GLN A 25 30.69 19.14 -65.29
N ILE A 26 31.80 18.76 -64.65
CA ILE A 26 31.79 18.09 -63.34
C ILE A 26 31.40 19.10 -62.25
N GLN A 27 31.86 20.36 -62.34
CA GLN A 27 31.43 21.41 -61.42
C GLN A 27 29.92 21.71 -61.48
N ARG A 28 29.30 21.54 -62.67
CA ARG A 28 27.85 21.73 -62.85
C ARG A 28 27.03 20.51 -62.40
N ALA A 29 27.59 19.30 -62.53
CA ALA A 29 26.91 18.07 -62.14
C ALA A 29 27.09 17.72 -60.65
N LEU A 30 28.18 18.17 -60.02
CA LEU A 30 28.45 18.00 -58.60
C LEU A 30 27.29 18.40 -57.67
N PRO A 31 26.65 19.58 -57.81
CA PRO A 31 25.50 19.92 -56.98
C PRO A 31 24.30 19.00 -57.24
N ILE A 32 24.10 18.53 -58.47
CA ILE A 32 23.01 17.61 -58.82
C ILE A 32 23.25 16.24 -58.17
N TYR A 33 24.47 15.71 -58.24
CA TYR A 33 24.82 14.46 -57.57
C TYR A 33 24.80 14.58 -56.04
N ALA A 34 25.23 15.72 -55.49
CA ALA A 34 25.12 15.99 -54.06
C ALA A 34 23.66 16.04 -53.60
N ILE A 35 22.77 16.68 -54.37
CA ILE A 35 21.33 16.69 -54.11
C ILE A 35 20.76 15.27 -54.20
N LEU A 36 21.12 14.48 -55.21
CA LEU A 36 20.66 13.10 -55.35
C LEU A 36 21.11 12.22 -54.18
N VAL A 37 22.37 12.32 -53.75
CA VAL A 37 22.88 11.58 -52.58
C VAL A 37 22.16 12.03 -51.31
N LEU A 38 21.93 13.32 -51.13
CA LEU A 38 21.21 13.85 -49.97
C LEU A 38 19.74 13.43 -49.97
N LEU A 39 19.12 13.35 -51.15
CA LEU A 39 17.75 12.87 -51.34
C LEU A 39 17.63 11.35 -51.10
N ILE A 40 18.63 10.55 -51.51
CA ILE A 40 18.73 9.12 -51.17
C ILE A 40 18.93 8.95 -49.67
N LEU A 41 19.82 9.72 -49.03
CA LEU A 41 20.02 9.68 -47.58
C LEU A 41 18.76 10.10 -46.81
N ILE A 42 18.00 11.08 -47.31
CA ILE A 42 16.71 11.45 -46.74
C ILE A 42 15.73 10.28 -46.90
N ILE A 43 15.54 9.73 -48.10
CA ILE A 43 14.60 8.62 -48.35
C ILE A 43 14.97 7.37 -47.54
N SER A 44 16.24 7.00 -47.48
CA SER A 44 16.74 5.86 -46.70
C SER A 44 16.62 6.08 -45.19
N ASN A 45 16.57 7.32 -44.73
CA ASN A 45 16.32 7.66 -43.32
C ASN A 45 14.88 8.15 -43.06
N VAL A 46 13.97 8.11 -44.04
CA VAL A 46 12.56 8.46 -43.79
C VAL A 46 11.91 7.42 -42.87
N ASP A 47 12.37 6.17 -42.88
CA ASP A 47 11.90 5.14 -41.96
C ASP A 47 12.48 5.31 -40.54
N THR A 48 13.69 5.87 -40.39
CA THR A 48 14.28 6.20 -39.08
C THR A 48 13.77 7.54 -38.51
N LEU A 49 13.47 8.54 -39.35
CA LEU A 49 12.86 9.81 -38.94
C LEU A 49 11.35 9.69 -38.63
N LYS A 50 10.64 8.72 -39.21
CA LYS A 50 9.25 8.41 -38.81
C LYS A 50 9.17 7.73 -37.44
N SER A 51 10.28 7.21 -36.92
CA SER A 51 10.33 6.53 -35.62
C SER A 51 10.59 7.45 -34.43
N SER A 52 10.88 8.74 -34.65
CA SER A 52 11.34 9.67 -33.59
C SER A 52 10.45 10.91 -33.39
N THR A 53 9.23 10.93 -33.92
CA THR A 53 8.22 11.94 -33.58
C THR A 53 7.00 11.29 -32.91
N VAL A 54 6.98 11.46 -31.58
CA VAL A 54 5.87 11.25 -30.63
C VAL A 54 4.50 11.46 -31.29
N SER A 55 3.90 10.36 -31.74
CA SER A 55 2.50 10.28 -32.18
C SER A 55 1.92 8.85 -32.10
N HIS A 56 2.69 7.89 -31.56
CA HIS A 56 2.25 6.49 -31.42
C HIS A 56 1.11 6.29 -30.41
N ALA A 57 1.02 7.14 -29.38
CA ALA A 57 -0.05 7.06 -28.37
C ALA A 57 -1.46 7.36 -28.94
N LYS A 58 -1.59 8.15 -30.02
CA LYS A 58 -2.92 8.44 -30.60
C LYS A 58 -3.34 7.48 -31.72
N ARG A 59 -2.38 6.88 -32.44
CA ARG A 59 -2.68 6.07 -33.63
C ARG A 59 -2.86 4.57 -33.31
N SER A 60 -2.25 4.07 -32.23
CA SER A 60 -2.39 2.67 -31.80
C SER A 60 -3.77 2.41 -31.17
N THR A 61 -4.21 3.28 -30.26
CA THR A 61 -5.49 3.14 -29.53
C THR A 61 -6.70 3.12 -30.47
N GLN A 62 -6.68 3.95 -31.53
CA GLN A 62 -7.81 4.09 -32.45
C GLN A 62 -8.09 2.83 -33.29
N LYS A 63 -7.10 1.94 -33.50
CA LYS A 63 -7.26 0.73 -34.31
C LYS A 63 -7.74 -0.48 -33.49
N VAL A 64 -7.47 -0.50 -32.19
CA VAL A 64 -7.85 -1.60 -31.27
C VAL A 64 -9.26 -1.40 -30.68
N LEU A 65 -9.82 -0.18 -30.75
CA LEU A 65 -11.15 0.18 -30.23
C LEU A 65 -12.37 -0.37 -31.01
N LYS A 66 -12.17 -1.19 -32.06
CA LYS A 66 -13.27 -1.82 -32.82
C LYS A 66 -13.62 -3.24 -32.34
N GLY A 67 -13.44 -3.53 -31.05
CA GLY A 67 -14.02 -4.72 -30.44
C GLY A 67 -15.52 -4.54 -30.24
N VAL A 68 -16.33 -5.57 -30.55
CA VAL A 68 -17.75 -5.58 -30.19
C VAL A 68 -17.83 -5.59 -28.66
N THR A 69 -18.25 -4.47 -28.07
CA THR A 69 -18.57 -4.42 -26.64
C THR A 69 -19.76 -5.36 -26.40
N SER A 70 -19.55 -6.42 -25.62
CA SER A 70 -20.64 -7.29 -25.17
C SER A 70 -21.70 -6.47 -24.45
N SER A 71 -22.98 -6.73 -24.69
CA SER A 71 -24.06 -6.09 -23.92
C SER A 71 -24.13 -6.61 -22.48
N GLU A 72 -23.52 -7.76 -22.20
CA GLU A 72 -23.59 -8.46 -20.92
C GLU A 72 -22.21 -8.60 -20.26
N PHE A 73 -22.20 -8.67 -18.93
CA PHE A 73 -21.01 -9.01 -18.15
C PHE A 73 -20.66 -10.49 -18.32
N PRO A 74 -19.41 -10.83 -18.66
CA PRO A 74 -18.94 -12.21 -18.70
C PRO A 74 -19.12 -12.89 -17.34
N ARG A 75 -19.68 -14.10 -17.32
CA ARG A 75 -19.79 -14.92 -16.10
C ARG A 75 -18.46 -15.61 -15.77
N LYS A 76 -17.41 -14.81 -15.57
CA LYS A 76 -16.05 -15.26 -15.23
C LYS A 76 -15.58 -14.55 -13.96
N ILE A 77 -14.95 -15.28 -13.06
CA ILE A 77 -14.31 -14.76 -11.86
C ILE A 77 -12.82 -15.10 -11.97
N TRP A 78 -12.01 -14.06 -11.92
CA TRP A 78 -10.56 -14.12 -12.03
C TRP A 78 -9.92 -13.79 -10.70
N GLN A 79 -8.95 -14.61 -10.32
CA GLN A 79 -7.96 -14.28 -9.30
C GLN A 79 -6.56 -14.50 -9.88
N THR A 80 -5.55 -13.87 -9.29
CA THR A 80 -4.15 -14.15 -9.60
C THR A 80 -3.44 -14.57 -8.34
N TRP A 81 -2.64 -15.64 -8.39
CA TRP A 81 -1.88 -16.08 -7.23
C TRP A 81 -0.62 -16.85 -7.60
N LYS A 82 0.28 -17.06 -6.65
CA LYS A 82 1.57 -17.71 -6.90
C LYS A 82 1.45 -19.12 -7.48
N VAL A 83 0.42 -19.86 -7.05
CA VAL A 83 0.21 -21.28 -7.34
C VAL A 83 -1.22 -21.54 -7.80
N ASP A 84 -1.48 -22.72 -8.36
CA ASP A 84 -2.82 -23.11 -8.80
C ASP A 84 -3.74 -23.50 -7.60
N PRO A 85 -5.06 -23.61 -7.82
CA PRO A 85 -6.01 -23.89 -6.74
C PRO A 85 -5.76 -25.18 -5.94
N LEU A 86 -5.08 -26.19 -6.49
CA LEU A 86 -4.72 -27.41 -5.75
C LEU A 86 -3.56 -27.17 -4.79
N GLY A 87 -2.75 -26.14 -5.03
CA GLY A 87 -1.62 -25.73 -4.20
C GLY A 87 -1.93 -24.62 -3.20
N PHE A 88 -3.16 -24.10 -3.15
CA PHE A 88 -3.53 -23.03 -2.23
C PHE A 88 -3.33 -23.42 -0.77
N ALA A 89 -2.80 -22.48 0.01
CA ALA A 89 -2.85 -22.57 1.46
C ALA A 89 -4.32 -22.55 1.92
N GLU A 90 -4.59 -23.13 3.10
CA GLU A 90 -5.96 -23.26 3.62
C GLU A 90 -6.72 -21.93 3.63
N ARG A 91 -6.07 -20.86 4.10
CA ARG A 91 -6.64 -19.50 4.11
C ARG A 91 -7.09 -19.05 2.73
N ASP A 92 -6.19 -19.09 1.74
CA ASP A 92 -6.46 -18.63 0.37
C ASP A 92 -7.57 -19.47 -0.28
N LEU A 93 -7.57 -20.78 -0.02
CA LEU A 93 -8.59 -21.71 -0.47
C LEU A 93 -9.97 -21.40 0.12
N LEU A 94 -10.03 -21.02 1.41
CA LEU A 94 -11.29 -20.66 2.06
C LEU A 94 -11.88 -19.39 1.43
N SER A 95 -11.06 -18.35 1.19
CA SER A 95 -11.50 -17.15 0.48
C SER A 95 -11.96 -17.45 -0.95
N ALA A 96 -11.14 -18.15 -1.75
CA ALA A 96 -11.48 -18.55 -3.11
C ALA A 96 -12.78 -19.38 -3.20
N ARG A 97 -13.04 -20.28 -2.24
CA ARG A 97 -14.26 -21.11 -2.22
C ARG A 97 -15.53 -20.29 -2.13
N THR A 98 -15.54 -19.19 -1.39
CA THR A 98 -16.74 -18.33 -1.26
C THR A 98 -17.25 -17.85 -2.62
N TRP A 99 -16.34 -17.49 -3.53
CA TRP A 99 -16.66 -17.08 -4.89
C TRP A 99 -17.35 -18.19 -5.68
N THR A 100 -16.79 -19.40 -5.67
CA THR A 100 -17.37 -20.54 -6.39
C THR A 100 -18.71 -21.01 -5.81
N GLN A 101 -18.89 -20.92 -4.49
CA GLN A 101 -20.11 -21.35 -3.80
C GLN A 101 -21.27 -20.38 -4.03
N LEU A 102 -21.02 -19.07 -3.95
CA LEU A 102 -22.05 -18.06 -4.14
C LEU A 102 -22.37 -17.80 -5.62
N ASN A 103 -21.47 -18.20 -6.53
CA ASN A 103 -21.61 -17.93 -7.96
C ASN A 103 -21.47 -19.21 -8.81
N PRO A 104 -22.33 -20.23 -8.62
CA PRO A 104 -22.20 -21.52 -9.31
C PRO A 104 -22.34 -21.44 -10.83
N GLY A 105 -22.94 -20.36 -11.35
CA GLY A 105 -23.03 -20.08 -12.78
C GLY A 105 -21.82 -19.33 -13.37
N HIS A 106 -20.81 -19.03 -12.57
CA HIS A 106 -19.59 -18.35 -13.02
C HIS A 106 -18.44 -19.34 -13.18
N ARG A 107 -17.66 -19.18 -14.25
CA ARG A 107 -16.39 -19.89 -14.41
C ARG A 107 -15.33 -19.22 -13.55
N TYR A 108 -14.74 -20.00 -12.64
CA TYR A 108 -13.62 -19.55 -11.81
C TYR A 108 -12.29 -19.88 -12.47
N GLU A 109 -11.41 -18.88 -12.62
CA GLU A 109 -10.10 -19.02 -13.23
C GLU A 109 -9.03 -18.34 -12.39
N VAL A 110 -7.85 -18.96 -12.34
CA VAL A 110 -6.68 -18.44 -11.63
C VAL A 110 -5.49 -18.42 -12.58
N LEU A 111 -4.91 -17.23 -12.79
CA LEU A 111 -3.59 -17.13 -13.40
C LEU A 111 -2.51 -17.16 -12.32
N THR A 112 -1.40 -17.80 -12.66
CA THR A 112 -0.30 -18.05 -11.75
C THR A 112 1.03 -17.56 -12.28
N ASP A 113 2.01 -17.44 -11.38
CA ASP A 113 3.39 -17.06 -11.75
C ASP A 113 4.00 -17.96 -12.84
N ASN A 114 3.45 -19.16 -13.04
CA ASN A 114 3.91 -20.12 -14.05
C ASN A 114 3.24 -19.96 -15.42
N ASN A 115 2.09 -19.27 -15.51
CA ASN A 115 1.30 -19.16 -16.74
C ASN A 115 0.92 -17.72 -17.13
N ASP A 116 1.26 -16.73 -16.30
CA ASP A 116 1.01 -15.31 -16.53
C ASP A 116 1.60 -14.82 -17.87
N MET A 117 2.87 -15.12 -18.14
CA MET A 117 3.58 -14.69 -19.35
C MET A 117 2.98 -15.35 -20.59
N TYR A 118 2.60 -16.62 -20.51
CA TYR A 118 1.94 -17.32 -21.60
C TYR A 118 0.59 -16.69 -21.93
N TYR A 119 -0.19 -16.32 -20.91
CA TYR A 119 -1.45 -15.59 -21.10
C TYR A 119 -1.22 -14.24 -21.80
N VAL A 120 -0.21 -13.48 -21.36
CA VAL A 120 0.13 -12.18 -21.97
C VAL A 120 0.58 -12.35 -23.42
N GLU A 121 1.46 -13.30 -23.72
CA GLU A 121 1.93 -13.58 -25.09
C GLU A 121 0.79 -14.03 -26.00
N THR A 122 -0.11 -14.88 -25.51
CA THR A 122 -1.25 -15.38 -26.29
C THR A 122 -2.19 -14.24 -26.68
N ASN A 123 -2.49 -13.33 -25.74
CA ASN A 123 -3.49 -12.29 -25.97
C ASN A 123 -2.93 -11.00 -26.57
N PHE A 124 -1.68 -10.65 -26.28
CA PHE A 124 -1.04 -9.40 -26.70
C PHE A 124 0.11 -9.59 -27.69
N GLY A 125 0.54 -10.83 -27.95
CA GLY A 125 1.53 -11.14 -28.97
C GLY A 125 1.00 -10.99 -30.41
N PRO A 126 1.81 -11.37 -31.41
CA PRO A 126 1.52 -11.15 -32.83
C PRO A 126 0.18 -11.72 -33.31
N ASP A 127 -0.23 -12.87 -32.78
CA ASP A 127 -1.47 -13.56 -33.15
C ASP A 127 -2.71 -13.05 -32.38
N GLY A 128 -2.50 -12.27 -31.32
CA GLY A 128 -3.56 -11.67 -30.51
C GLY A 128 -3.80 -10.21 -30.91
N LEU A 129 -3.68 -9.31 -29.96
CA LEU A 129 -3.87 -7.86 -30.16
C LEU A 129 -2.66 -7.17 -30.80
N ASN A 130 -1.55 -7.88 -30.98
CA ASN A 130 -0.31 -7.38 -31.55
C ASN A 130 0.18 -6.08 -30.86
N ARG A 131 0.33 -6.17 -29.54
CA ARG A 131 0.89 -5.17 -28.63
C ARG A 131 2.24 -5.68 -28.07
N PRO A 132 3.29 -5.72 -28.91
CA PRO A 132 4.60 -6.21 -28.47
C PRO A 132 5.19 -5.38 -27.33
N ASP A 133 4.83 -4.10 -27.24
CA ASP A 133 5.22 -3.21 -26.13
C ASP A 133 4.69 -3.68 -24.77
N ILE A 134 3.46 -4.20 -24.70
CA ILE A 134 2.91 -4.81 -23.47
C ILE A 134 3.67 -6.10 -23.14
N VAL A 135 3.89 -6.96 -24.14
CA VAL A 135 4.57 -8.25 -23.96
C VAL A 135 6.01 -8.03 -23.46
N GLU A 136 6.76 -7.12 -24.09
CA GLU A 136 8.14 -6.80 -23.73
C GLU A 136 8.24 -6.15 -22.34
N MET A 137 7.34 -5.21 -22.02
CA MET A 137 7.28 -4.59 -20.70
C MET A 137 7.01 -5.65 -19.62
N TYR A 138 5.97 -6.46 -19.80
CA TYR A 138 5.57 -7.48 -18.83
C TYR A 138 6.69 -8.49 -18.56
N ARG A 139 7.39 -8.92 -19.63
CA ARG A 139 8.55 -9.84 -19.54
C ARG A 139 9.73 -9.20 -18.80
N SER A 140 9.93 -7.91 -18.95
CA SER A 140 11.08 -7.19 -18.38
C SER A 140 10.93 -6.88 -16.89
N LEU A 141 9.69 -6.77 -16.40
CA LEU A 141 9.40 -6.45 -15.00
C LEU A 141 9.81 -7.57 -14.05
N LYS A 142 10.47 -7.20 -12.95
CA LYS A 142 10.81 -8.12 -11.84
C LYS A 142 10.04 -7.85 -10.56
N VAL A 143 9.46 -6.66 -10.43
CA VAL A 143 8.67 -6.26 -9.26
C VAL A 143 7.29 -6.92 -9.35
N GLN A 144 7.04 -7.90 -8.48
CA GLN A 144 5.88 -8.80 -8.62
C GLN A 144 4.53 -8.09 -8.46
N ILE A 145 4.41 -7.06 -7.61
CA ILE A 145 3.14 -6.32 -7.48
C ILE A 145 2.76 -5.63 -8.78
N ILE A 146 3.74 -5.09 -9.50
CA ILE A 146 3.50 -4.32 -10.72
C ILE A 146 3.05 -5.28 -11.80
N LYS A 147 3.64 -6.49 -11.83
CA LYS A 147 3.14 -7.57 -12.67
C LYS A 147 1.71 -7.96 -12.30
N ALA A 148 1.37 -8.09 -11.02
CA ALA A 148 0.01 -8.40 -10.60
C ALA A 148 -1.00 -7.30 -10.98
N ASP A 149 -0.65 -6.03 -10.74
CA ASP A 149 -1.45 -4.86 -11.10
C ASP A 149 -1.68 -4.77 -12.61
N ILE A 150 -0.63 -4.89 -13.42
CA ILE A 150 -0.80 -4.87 -14.87
C ILE A 150 -1.60 -6.09 -15.33
N LEU A 151 -1.31 -7.28 -14.80
CA LEU A 151 -1.98 -8.52 -15.21
C LEU A 151 -3.49 -8.43 -14.98
N ARG A 152 -3.96 -7.89 -13.85
CA ARG A 152 -5.40 -7.74 -13.61
C ARG A 152 -6.06 -6.86 -14.67
N TYR A 153 -5.43 -5.75 -15.05
CA TYR A 153 -5.97 -4.86 -16.09
C TYR A 153 -5.95 -5.51 -17.48
N LEU A 154 -4.91 -6.29 -17.79
CA LEU A 154 -4.83 -7.04 -19.04
C LEU A 154 -5.92 -8.12 -19.14
N ILE A 155 -6.14 -8.89 -18.08
CA ILE A 155 -7.24 -9.86 -18.00
C ILE A 155 -8.57 -9.15 -18.22
N MET A 156 -8.83 -8.09 -17.46
CA MET A 156 -10.11 -7.39 -17.49
C MET A 156 -10.35 -6.68 -18.83
N TYR A 157 -9.31 -6.24 -19.53
CA TYR A 157 -9.44 -5.73 -20.89
C TYR A 157 -9.81 -6.83 -21.90
N VAL A 158 -9.20 -8.00 -21.83
CA VAL A 158 -9.42 -9.08 -22.81
C VAL A 158 -10.75 -9.79 -22.56
N GLU A 159 -10.97 -10.18 -21.31
CA GLU A 159 -11.99 -11.14 -20.91
C GLU A 159 -13.16 -10.50 -20.18
N GLY A 160 -12.91 -9.42 -19.42
CA GLY A 160 -13.89 -8.85 -18.50
C GLY A 160 -14.33 -9.85 -17.42
N GLY A 161 -15.54 -9.66 -16.91
CA GLY A 161 -16.09 -10.44 -15.79
C GLY A 161 -15.76 -9.77 -14.47
N VAL A 162 -15.45 -10.56 -13.45
CA VAL A 162 -15.06 -10.08 -12.11
C VAL A 162 -13.59 -10.40 -11.90
N TYR A 163 -12.83 -9.42 -11.44
CA TYR A 163 -11.52 -9.64 -10.84
C TYR A 163 -11.61 -9.42 -9.33
N THR A 164 -10.89 -10.24 -8.57
CA THR A 164 -10.76 -10.12 -7.12
C THR A 164 -9.42 -10.68 -6.64
N ASP A 165 -8.77 -10.02 -5.70
CA ASP A 165 -7.55 -10.55 -5.07
C ASP A 165 -7.84 -11.85 -4.28
N ILE A 166 -6.80 -12.64 -4.02
CA ILE A 166 -6.93 -14.00 -3.46
C ILE A 166 -7.48 -14.00 -2.03
N ASP A 167 -7.18 -12.96 -1.27
CA ASP A 167 -7.50 -12.74 0.13
C ASP A 167 -8.83 -11.99 0.33
N VAL A 168 -9.70 -12.08 -0.68
CA VAL A 168 -11.04 -11.50 -0.67
C VAL A 168 -12.09 -12.59 -0.61
N GLU A 169 -12.99 -12.48 0.36
CA GLU A 169 -14.20 -13.31 0.49
C GLU A 169 -15.37 -12.64 -0.23
N ALA A 170 -16.13 -13.42 -1.01
CA ALA A 170 -17.46 -13.02 -1.44
C ALA A 170 -18.45 -13.17 -0.28
N LEU A 171 -19.14 -12.08 0.08
CA LEU A 171 -20.25 -12.11 1.04
C LEU A 171 -21.59 -12.26 0.34
N LYS A 172 -21.67 -11.82 -0.92
CA LYS A 172 -22.87 -11.93 -1.76
C LYS A 172 -22.52 -12.32 -3.20
N ALA A 173 -23.49 -12.92 -3.87
CA ALA A 173 -23.39 -13.24 -5.29
C ALA A 173 -23.20 -11.98 -6.15
N VAL A 174 -22.44 -12.11 -7.24
CA VAL A 174 -22.14 -11.05 -8.21
C VAL A 174 -23.41 -10.51 -8.85
N ASP A 175 -24.41 -11.36 -9.07
CA ASP A 175 -25.72 -10.96 -9.62
C ASP A 175 -26.44 -9.91 -8.75
N ALA A 176 -26.06 -9.73 -7.49
CA ALA A 176 -26.61 -8.72 -6.58
C ALA A 176 -25.83 -7.39 -6.56
N TRP A 177 -24.74 -7.27 -7.31
CA TRP A 177 -23.85 -6.09 -7.26
C TRP A 177 -24.42 -4.86 -7.98
N ILE A 178 -25.31 -5.06 -8.94
CA ILE A 178 -26.02 -3.99 -9.64
C ILE A 178 -27.41 -3.87 -9.02
N PRO A 179 -27.73 -2.78 -8.28
CA PRO A 179 -29.06 -2.58 -7.74
C PRO A 179 -30.13 -2.49 -8.84
N ASP A 180 -31.32 -3.05 -8.59
CA ASP A 180 -32.44 -3.13 -9.56
C ASP A 180 -32.85 -1.80 -10.22
N ARG A 181 -32.52 -0.66 -9.60
CA ARG A 181 -32.78 0.67 -10.16
C ARG A 181 -31.91 1.01 -11.38
N TYR A 182 -30.85 0.25 -11.64
CA TYR A 182 -29.96 0.44 -12.77
C TYR A 182 -30.16 -0.67 -13.82
N PRO A 183 -30.49 -0.32 -15.08
CA PRO A 183 -30.49 -1.30 -16.16
C PRO A 183 -29.06 -1.83 -16.39
N VAL A 184 -28.87 -3.15 -16.36
CA VAL A 184 -27.55 -3.78 -16.56
C VAL A 184 -26.91 -3.38 -17.90
N GLY A 185 -27.72 -3.14 -18.93
CA GLY A 185 -27.24 -2.68 -20.24
C GLY A 185 -26.51 -1.34 -20.19
N ASP A 186 -26.88 -0.45 -19.25
CA ASP A 186 -26.30 0.88 -19.10
C ASP A 186 -25.00 0.87 -18.26
N VAL A 187 -24.68 -0.26 -17.63
CA VAL A 187 -23.49 -0.41 -16.79
C VAL A 187 -22.40 -1.13 -17.56
N ASP A 188 -21.25 -0.50 -17.71
CA ASP A 188 -20.06 -1.06 -18.34
C ASP A 188 -19.08 -1.62 -17.32
N MET A 189 -18.98 -0.96 -16.16
CA MET A 189 -18.04 -1.28 -15.11
C MET A 189 -18.65 -0.99 -13.74
N VAL A 190 -18.44 -1.89 -12.79
CA VAL A 190 -18.81 -1.75 -11.38
C VAL A 190 -17.54 -1.68 -10.55
N VAL A 191 -17.40 -0.58 -9.81
CA VAL A 191 -16.32 -0.33 -8.86
C VAL A 191 -16.91 0.12 -7.53
N SER A 192 -16.13 0.07 -6.46
CA SER A 192 -16.49 0.65 -5.16
C SER A 192 -15.50 1.74 -4.81
N VAL A 193 -15.94 2.72 -4.02
CA VAL A 193 -15.00 3.55 -3.27
C VAL A 193 -14.23 2.67 -2.28
N GLU A 194 -12.93 2.89 -2.14
CA GLU A 194 -12.06 2.26 -1.14
C GLU A 194 -11.70 3.27 -0.06
N ILE A 195 -11.07 4.38 -0.43
CA ILE A 195 -10.72 5.46 0.49
C ILE A 195 -11.42 6.75 0.04
N ASP A 196 -12.19 7.32 0.96
CA ASP A 196 -12.80 8.64 0.83
C ASP A 196 -12.39 9.50 2.01
N GLN A 197 -11.27 10.21 1.84
CA GLN A 197 -10.63 11.08 2.85
C GLN A 197 -10.11 12.36 2.20
N PRO A 198 -10.96 13.13 1.49
CA PRO A 198 -10.52 14.23 0.63
C PRO A 198 -9.82 15.37 1.39
N ASP A 199 -10.02 15.48 2.70
CA ASP A 199 -9.36 16.47 3.56
C ASP A 199 -7.83 16.31 3.57
N PHE A 200 -7.33 15.09 3.29
CA PHE A 200 -5.90 14.81 3.22
C PHE A 200 -5.32 14.86 1.80
N LYS A 201 -6.09 15.28 0.77
CA LYS A 201 -5.62 15.29 -0.64
C LYS A 201 -4.31 16.05 -0.86
N ASP A 202 -4.05 17.08 -0.05
CA ASP A 202 -2.86 17.94 -0.15
C ASP A 202 -1.74 17.50 0.82
N HIS A 203 -1.97 16.45 1.62
CA HIS A 203 -0.97 15.90 2.54
C HIS A 203 0.13 15.18 1.73
N PRO A 204 1.43 15.40 2.04
CA PRO A 204 2.54 14.87 1.22
C PRO A 204 2.59 13.35 1.10
N ILE A 205 2.29 12.61 2.18
CA ILE A 205 2.29 11.14 2.19
C ILE A 205 0.88 10.55 1.90
N LEU A 206 -0.14 11.03 2.59
CA LEU A 206 -1.51 10.50 2.49
C LEU A 206 -2.28 10.94 1.24
N GLY A 207 -1.94 12.08 0.64
CA GLY A 207 -2.75 12.73 -0.39
C GLY A 207 -2.92 11.89 -1.66
N GLN A 208 -1.89 11.14 -2.05
CA GLN A 208 -1.96 10.30 -3.24
C GLN A 208 -2.96 9.15 -3.11
N LYS A 209 -3.27 8.71 -1.89
CA LYS A 209 -4.14 7.55 -1.60
C LYS A 209 -5.46 7.92 -0.91
N SER A 210 -5.67 9.19 -0.61
CA SER A 210 -6.84 9.66 0.16
C SER A 210 -8.16 9.60 -0.63
N GLN A 211 -8.09 9.40 -1.94
CA GLN A 211 -9.22 9.38 -2.86
C GLN A 211 -9.01 8.22 -3.84
N SER A 212 -9.62 7.06 -3.55
CA SER A 212 -9.40 5.87 -4.37
C SER A 212 -10.63 4.99 -4.54
N PHE A 213 -10.81 4.49 -5.76
CA PHE A 213 -11.64 3.34 -6.05
C PHE A 213 -10.87 2.04 -5.75
N CYS A 214 -11.61 1.05 -5.28
CA CYS A 214 -11.13 -0.31 -5.06
C CYS A 214 -10.66 -0.91 -6.38
N GLN A 215 -9.36 -1.23 -6.44
CA GLN A 215 -8.77 -1.89 -7.60
C GLN A 215 -8.58 -3.40 -7.42
N TRP A 216 -8.60 -3.88 -6.17
CA TRP A 216 -8.40 -5.28 -5.80
C TRP A 216 -9.70 -6.09 -5.96
N THR A 217 -10.84 -5.45 -6.23
CA THR A 217 -12.08 -6.10 -6.67
C THR A 217 -12.90 -5.16 -7.55
N PHE A 218 -13.23 -5.61 -8.77
CA PHE A 218 -14.14 -4.88 -9.66
C PHE A 218 -14.71 -5.80 -10.73
N MET A 219 -15.79 -5.34 -11.38
CA MET A 219 -16.46 -6.07 -12.47
C MET A 219 -16.52 -5.19 -13.72
N CYS A 220 -16.20 -5.71 -14.90
CA CYS A 220 -16.33 -4.94 -16.14
C CYS A 220 -16.68 -5.81 -17.35
N LYS A 221 -17.27 -5.19 -18.37
CA LYS A 221 -17.36 -5.76 -19.72
C LYS A 221 -15.96 -5.82 -20.35
N PRO A 222 -15.71 -6.73 -21.30
CA PRO A 222 -14.43 -6.77 -22.01
C PRO A 222 -14.28 -5.55 -22.93
N ARG A 223 -13.04 -5.25 -23.29
CA ARG A 223 -12.66 -4.21 -24.27
C ARG A 223 -13.00 -2.78 -23.89
N LEU A 224 -13.18 -2.48 -22.61
CA LEU A 224 -13.38 -1.09 -22.18
C LEU A 224 -12.11 -0.25 -22.45
N PRO A 225 -12.25 0.95 -23.05
CA PRO A 225 -11.12 1.83 -23.35
C PRO A 225 -10.27 2.17 -22.12
N VAL A 226 -10.92 2.38 -20.97
CA VAL A 226 -10.27 2.73 -19.70
C VAL A 226 -9.21 1.71 -19.27
N MET A 227 -9.43 0.41 -19.47
CA MET A 227 -8.48 -0.62 -19.04
C MET A 227 -7.20 -0.56 -19.88
N LEU A 228 -7.33 -0.39 -21.21
CA LEU A 228 -6.15 -0.27 -22.07
C LEU A 228 -5.46 1.09 -21.89
N ALA A 229 -6.22 2.17 -21.68
CA ALA A 229 -5.65 3.48 -21.40
C ALA A 229 -4.87 3.49 -20.07
N LEU A 230 -5.35 2.80 -19.05
CA LEU A 230 -4.62 2.61 -17.79
C LEU A 230 -3.30 1.86 -18.02
N VAL A 231 -3.33 0.74 -18.74
CA VAL A 231 -2.12 -0.01 -19.10
C VAL A 231 -1.13 0.86 -19.88
N ASP A 232 -1.60 1.62 -20.88
CA ASP A 232 -0.75 2.52 -21.67
C ASP A 232 -0.10 3.60 -20.79
N ASN A 233 -0.84 4.17 -19.82
CA ASN A 233 -0.30 5.14 -18.87
C ASN A 233 0.76 4.51 -17.95
N ILE A 234 0.53 3.28 -17.47
CA ILE A 234 1.49 2.54 -16.64
C ILE A 234 2.77 2.26 -17.42
N LEU A 235 2.66 1.82 -18.67
CA LEU A 235 3.81 1.56 -19.54
C LEU A 235 4.66 2.83 -19.72
N GLN A 236 4.02 3.98 -19.93
CA GLN A 236 4.73 5.25 -20.03
C GLN A 236 5.39 5.63 -18.71
N TRP A 237 4.66 5.53 -17.59
CA TRP A 237 5.20 5.82 -16.27
C TRP A 237 6.43 4.96 -15.93
N LEU A 238 6.38 3.65 -16.24
CA LEU A 238 7.53 2.75 -16.04
C LEU A 238 8.74 3.16 -16.89
N GLN A 239 8.52 3.65 -18.12
CA GLN A 239 9.60 4.17 -18.96
C GLN A 239 10.20 5.45 -18.38
N ASP A 240 9.37 6.34 -17.86
CA ASP A 240 9.79 7.59 -17.25
C ASP A 240 10.62 7.32 -15.99
N VAL A 241 10.14 6.46 -15.09
CA VAL A 241 10.87 6.00 -13.89
C VAL A 241 12.22 5.39 -14.25
N ALA A 242 12.25 4.49 -15.24
CA ALA A 242 13.49 3.86 -15.69
C ALA A 242 14.49 4.89 -16.24
N ALA A 243 14.01 5.89 -16.97
CA ALA A 243 14.83 6.98 -17.49
C ALA A 243 15.37 7.88 -16.36
N GLU A 244 14.53 8.24 -15.39
CA GLU A 244 14.89 9.05 -14.23
C GLU A 244 15.95 8.35 -13.35
N GLN A 245 15.79 7.05 -13.12
CA GLN A 245 16.75 6.23 -12.37
C GLN A 245 17.99 5.86 -13.21
N ASN A 246 17.97 6.11 -14.52
CA ASN A 246 19.00 5.72 -15.48
C ASN A 246 19.32 4.21 -15.41
N VAL A 247 18.29 3.38 -15.35
CA VAL A 247 18.37 1.91 -15.30
C VAL A 247 17.41 1.28 -16.31
N PRO A 248 17.65 0.05 -16.77
CA PRO A 248 16.64 -0.67 -17.54
C PRO A 248 15.41 -1.01 -16.67
N ILE A 249 14.25 -1.21 -17.31
CA ILE A 249 12.97 -1.59 -16.64
C ILE A 249 13.15 -2.73 -15.62
N SER A 250 13.97 -3.73 -15.94
CA SER A 250 14.22 -4.89 -15.05
C SER A 250 14.96 -4.57 -13.74
N GLN A 251 15.44 -3.34 -13.57
CA GLN A 251 16.23 -2.88 -12.44
C GLN A 251 15.61 -1.67 -11.73
N ILE A 252 14.41 -1.25 -12.12
CA ILE A 252 13.69 -0.18 -11.42
C ILE A 252 13.50 -0.57 -9.96
N LYS A 253 13.66 0.42 -9.09
CA LYS A 253 13.34 0.30 -7.68
C LYS A 253 12.26 1.30 -7.36
N LEU A 254 11.20 0.84 -6.73
CA LEU A 254 10.04 1.65 -6.44
C LEU A 254 9.73 1.52 -4.95
N ASP A 255 9.38 2.63 -4.33
CA ASP A 255 8.83 2.62 -2.98
C ASP A 255 7.33 2.30 -2.98
N PHE A 256 6.74 2.23 -1.79
CA PHE A 256 5.33 1.89 -1.62
C PHE A 256 4.41 2.91 -2.31
N ASP A 257 4.65 4.20 -2.15
CA ASP A 257 3.76 5.25 -2.64
C ASP A 257 3.88 5.40 -4.16
N GLU A 258 5.06 5.18 -4.72
CA GLU A 258 5.27 5.09 -6.17
C GLU A 258 4.46 3.94 -6.81
N VAL A 259 4.41 2.77 -6.17
CA VAL A 259 3.56 1.66 -6.66
C VAL A 259 2.08 2.06 -6.61
N ILE A 260 1.62 2.63 -5.49
CA ILE A 260 0.22 3.04 -5.32
C ILE A 260 -0.21 4.07 -6.36
N SER A 261 0.65 5.04 -6.65
CA SER A 261 0.40 6.12 -7.60
C SER A 261 0.60 5.71 -9.06
N GLY A 262 1.56 4.82 -9.33
CA GLY A 262 1.96 4.42 -10.68
C GLY A 262 1.12 3.29 -11.26
N THR A 263 0.85 2.24 -10.49
CA THR A 263 0.09 1.05 -10.95
C THR A 263 -1.09 0.68 -10.08
N GLY A 264 -1.17 1.22 -8.87
CA GLY A 264 -2.15 0.84 -7.87
C GLY A 264 -3.46 1.64 -7.93
N PRO A 265 -4.16 1.77 -6.77
CA PRO A 265 -5.52 2.33 -6.74
C PRO A 265 -5.60 3.76 -7.25
N SER A 266 -4.56 4.58 -7.09
CA SER A 266 -4.60 5.98 -7.54
C SER A 266 -4.49 6.10 -9.06
N ALA A 267 -3.64 5.29 -9.71
CA ALA A 267 -3.56 5.21 -11.16
C ALA A 267 -4.89 4.73 -11.76
N PHE A 268 -5.47 3.67 -11.18
CA PHE A 268 -6.76 3.13 -11.56
C PHE A 268 -7.89 4.16 -11.44
N THR A 269 -7.94 4.87 -10.31
CA THR A 269 -8.92 5.92 -10.04
C THR A 269 -8.81 7.06 -11.04
N GLY A 270 -7.58 7.57 -11.28
CA GLY A 270 -7.33 8.63 -12.25
C GLY A 270 -7.77 8.26 -13.67
N ALA A 271 -7.52 7.01 -14.10
CA ALA A 271 -7.97 6.53 -15.41
C ALA A 271 -9.50 6.48 -15.52
N ILE A 272 -10.20 6.02 -14.48
CA ILE A 272 -11.67 5.95 -14.45
C ILE A 272 -12.30 7.35 -14.47
N LEU A 273 -11.85 8.26 -13.61
CA LEU A 273 -12.38 9.64 -13.57
C LEU A 273 -12.19 10.35 -14.92
N LYS A 274 -11.03 10.12 -15.56
CA LYS A 274 -10.74 10.63 -16.90
C LYS A 274 -11.70 10.04 -17.95
N GLU A 275 -11.94 8.73 -17.93
CA GLU A 275 -12.87 8.10 -18.87
C GLU A 275 -14.32 8.55 -18.65
N MET A 276 -14.76 8.67 -17.39
CA MET A 276 -16.06 9.25 -17.04
C MET A 276 -16.20 10.66 -17.60
N SER A 277 -15.16 11.49 -17.48
CA SER A 277 -15.15 12.84 -18.02
C SER A 277 -15.30 12.86 -19.55
N ILE A 278 -14.60 11.95 -20.23
CA ILE A 278 -14.68 11.78 -21.69
C ILE A 278 -16.09 11.35 -22.11
N LYS A 279 -16.67 10.34 -21.45
CA LYS A 279 -17.97 9.77 -21.80
C LYS A 279 -19.15 10.73 -21.51
N THR A 280 -19.06 11.51 -20.44
CA THR A 280 -20.11 12.47 -20.07
C THR A 280 -19.96 13.82 -20.77
N GLY A 281 -18.79 14.11 -21.34
CA GLY A 281 -18.47 15.41 -21.94
C GLY A 281 -18.26 16.53 -20.91
N ASN A 282 -18.24 16.22 -19.62
CA ASN A 282 -18.05 17.18 -18.53
C ASN A 282 -16.93 16.71 -17.58
N PRO A 283 -16.20 17.61 -16.90
CA PRO A 283 -15.25 17.20 -15.88
C PRO A 283 -15.94 16.41 -14.76
N VAL A 284 -15.40 15.24 -14.44
CA VAL A 284 -15.79 14.40 -13.31
C VAL A 284 -14.58 14.26 -12.39
N ASP A 285 -14.73 14.73 -11.16
CA ASP A 285 -13.70 14.64 -10.12
C ASP A 285 -14.24 13.90 -8.88
N TRP A 286 -13.37 13.74 -7.87
CA TRP A 286 -13.69 13.00 -6.65
C TRP A 286 -14.86 13.57 -5.85
N SER A 287 -15.17 14.87 -5.99
CA SER A 287 -16.33 15.47 -5.28
C SER A 287 -17.64 14.80 -5.68
N THR A 288 -17.69 14.18 -6.86
CA THR A 288 -18.82 13.36 -7.31
C THR A 288 -19.04 12.13 -6.43
N PHE A 289 -17.98 11.58 -5.84
CA PHE A 289 -17.98 10.30 -5.12
C PHE A 289 -17.71 10.43 -3.62
N HIS A 290 -17.49 11.64 -3.13
CA HIS A 290 -17.37 11.93 -1.71
C HIS A 290 -18.69 11.74 -0.95
N ALA A 291 -18.61 11.18 0.25
CA ALA A 291 -19.71 10.99 1.22
C ALA A 291 -20.94 10.30 0.62
N MET A 292 -20.72 9.31 -0.26
CA MET A 292 -21.79 8.58 -0.92
C MET A 292 -22.57 7.70 0.05
N ARG A 293 -23.89 7.93 0.12
CA ARG A 293 -24.85 7.06 0.84
C ARG A 293 -25.48 5.99 -0.04
N GLU A 294 -25.41 6.16 -1.36
CA GLU A 294 -25.94 5.23 -2.35
C GLU A 294 -25.03 5.21 -3.57
N SER A 295 -25.09 4.12 -4.34
CA SER A 295 -24.32 3.98 -5.57
C SER A 295 -24.76 4.96 -6.66
N LYS A 296 -23.82 5.41 -7.50
CA LYS A 296 -24.01 6.38 -8.58
C LYS A 296 -23.56 5.79 -9.92
N LEU A 297 -24.34 6.00 -10.98
CA LEU A 297 -23.96 5.63 -12.35
C LEU A 297 -23.50 6.87 -13.12
N VAL A 298 -22.23 6.91 -13.55
CA VAL A 298 -21.64 8.05 -14.27
C VAL A 298 -20.91 7.52 -15.51
N GLY A 299 -21.37 7.88 -16.71
CA GLY A 299 -20.70 7.47 -17.96
C GLY A 299 -20.55 5.95 -18.14
N GLY A 300 -21.52 5.16 -17.66
CA GLY A 300 -21.44 3.69 -17.69
C GLY A 300 -20.65 3.06 -16.53
N PHE A 301 -20.12 3.86 -15.61
CA PHE A 301 -19.46 3.36 -14.41
C PHE A 301 -20.42 3.42 -13.22
N LEU A 302 -20.81 2.26 -12.71
CA LEU A 302 -21.55 2.14 -11.47
C LEU A 302 -20.57 2.13 -10.29
N VAL A 303 -20.52 3.23 -9.57
CA VAL A 303 -19.70 3.38 -8.37
C VAL A 303 -20.54 3.04 -7.15
N LEU A 304 -20.12 2.03 -6.41
CA LEU A 304 -20.69 1.58 -5.14
C LEU A 304 -20.11 2.36 -3.96
N THR A 305 -20.83 2.35 -2.83
CA THR A 305 -20.39 2.98 -1.57
C THR A 305 -19.20 2.26 -0.97
N VAL A 306 -18.44 2.91 -0.08
CA VAL A 306 -17.29 2.31 0.63
C VAL A 306 -17.63 0.97 1.26
N GLU A 307 -18.79 0.89 1.95
CA GLU A 307 -19.30 -0.33 2.59
C GLU A 307 -19.44 -1.52 1.62
N ALA A 308 -19.57 -1.32 0.31
CA ALA A 308 -19.80 -2.40 -0.63
C ALA A 308 -18.59 -3.34 -0.74
N PHE A 309 -17.41 -2.80 -1.03
CA PHE A 309 -16.18 -3.62 -1.11
C PHE A 309 -15.27 -3.40 0.10
N ALA A 310 -15.09 -2.17 0.57
CA ALA A 310 -14.09 -1.84 1.59
C ALA A 310 -14.67 -1.80 3.01
N ALA A 311 -15.61 -2.69 3.34
CA ALA A 311 -16.25 -2.70 4.66
C ALA A 311 -15.26 -2.95 5.80
N GLY A 312 -15.47 -2.29 6.95
CA GLY A 312 -14.75 -2.62 8.19
C GLY A 312 -13.29 -2.15 8.31
N GLN A 313 -12.83 -1.22 7.46
CA GLN A 313 -11.48 -0.62 7.55
C GLN A 313 -11.32 0.46 8.65
N GLY A 314 -12.43 0.88 9.28
CA GLY A 314 -12.41 1.84 10.39
C GLY A 314 -12.24 3.30 9.98
N HIS A 315 -12.42 3.60 8.69
CA HIS A 315 -12.40 4.97 8.13
C HIS A 315 -13.33 5.08 6.93
N SER A 316 -13.52 6.29 6.40
CA SER A 316 -14.37 6.56 5.22
C SER A 316 -15.81 6.02 5.34
N ASP A 317 -16.35 6.02 6.56
CA ASP A 317 -17.69 5.49 6.87
C ASP A 317 -17.94 4.06 6.33
N SER A 318 -16.90 3.21 6.36
CA SER A 318 -16.93 1.86 5.78
C SER A 318 -17.91 0.87 6.40
N GLY A 319 -18.61 1.22 7.48
CA GLY A 319 -19.48 0.29 8.20
C GLY A 319 -18.72 -0.96 8.68
N ASN A 320 -19.35 -2.12 8.60
CA ASN A 320 -18.77 -3.41 8.99
C ASN A 320 -19.22 -4.54 8.06
N HIS A 321 -18.54 -5.68 8.13
CA HIS A 321 -18.78 -6.84 7.25
C HIS A 321 -20.18 -7.48 7.39
N ASN A 322 -20.92 -7.22 8.46
CA ASN A 322 -22.29 -7.71 8.64
C ASN A 322 -23.34 -6.74 8.08
N ALA A 323 -22.91 -5.58 7.60
CA ALA A 323 -23.81 -4.56 7.09
C ALA A 323 -24.50 -5.02 5.81
N ARG A 324 -25.72 -4.50 5.58
CA ARG A 324 -26.49 -4.86 4.39
C ARG A 324 -25.80 -4.41 3.10
N GLY A 325 -24.99 -3.35 3.10
CA GLY A 325 -24.27 -2.92 1.91
C GLY A 325 -23.06 -3.78 1.56
N ALA A 326 -22.49 -4.54 2.50
CA ALA A 326 -21.28 -5.33 2.29
C ALA A 326 -21.49 -6.46 1.26
N LEU A 327 -20.68 -6.46 0.21
CA LEU A 327 -20.71 -7.43 -0.90
C LEU A 327 -19.50 -8.37 -0.88
N VAL A 328 -18.35 -7.86 -0.45
CA VAL A 328 -17.12 -8.63 -0.25
C VAL A 328 -16.44 -8.25 1.06
N LYS A 329 -15.45 -9.04 1.47
CA LYS A 329 -14.62 -8.80 2.65
C LYS A 329 -13.16 -9.02 2.30
N HIS A 330 -12.35 -7.98 2.50
CA HIS A 330 -10.91 -8.01 2.24
C HIS A 330 -10.14 -8.32 3.52
N HIS A 331 -9.20 -9.27 3.45
CA HIS A 331 -8.33 -9.60 4.57
C HIS A 331 -6.99 -8.84 4.46
N TYR A 332 -6.99 -7.53 4.69
CA TYR A 332 -5.84 -6.63 4.43
C TYR A 332 -4.48 -7.06 5.01
N HIS A 333 -4.47 -7.87 6.06
CA HIS A 333 -3.24 -8.37 6.71
C HIS A 333 -2.79 -9.76 6.21
N ALA A 334 -3.48 -10.31 5.21
CA ALA A 334 -3.17 -11.61 4.64
C ALA A 334 -1.98 -11.56 3.66
N SER A 335 -1.75 -10.42 3.00
CA SER A 335 -0.59 -10.23 2.15
C SER A 335 0.62 -9.72 2.94
N GLU A 336 1.80 -10.23 2.61
CA GLU A 336 3.09 -9.77 3.15
C GLU A 336 3.64 -8.56 2.37
N TRP A 337 2.82 -7.97 1.48
CA TRP A 337 3.25 -6.92 0.57
C TRP A 337 3.88 -5.70 1.29
N PRO A 338 3.27 -5.14 2.35
CA PRO A 338 3.86 -4.02 3.08
C PRO A 338 5.20 -4.33 3.74
N LEU A 339 5.52 -5.61 3.99
CA LEU A 339 6.82 -6.02 4.53
C LEU A 339 7.91 -6.00 3.45
N LEU A 340 7.54 -6.30 2.20
CA LEU A 340 8.46 -6.33 1.07
C LEU A 340 8.67 -4.93 0.46
N HIS A 341 7.69 -4.04 0.62
CA HIS A 341 7.75 -2.65 0.14
C HIS A 341 7.32 -1.74 1.31
N PRO A 342 8.27 -1.39 2.18
CA PRO A 342 7.95 -0.65 3.39
C PRO A 342 7.43 0.74 3.03
N ARG A 343 6.43 1.20 3.79
CA ARG A 343 5.97 2.57 3.72
C ARG A 343 7.05 3.50 4.25
N PHE A 344 6.91 4.79 3.94
CA PHE A 344 7.69 5.79 4.64
C PHE A 344 7.48 5.66 6.15
N SER A 345 8.57 5.48 6.89
CA SER A 345 8.55 5.30 8.33
C SER A 345 9.60 6.19 8.96
N HIS A 346 9.15 7.16 9.76
CA HIS A 346 10.06 8.03 10.49
C HIS A 346 10.78 7.23 11.59
N PRO A 347 12.11 7.37 11.78
CA PRO A 347 12.87 6.60 12.77
C PRO A 347 12.36 6.73 14.22
N ILE A 348 11.62 7.79 14.53
CA ILE A 348 11.06 8.01 15.88
C ILE A 348 9.55 7.78 15.92
N TYR A 349 8.82 8.25 14.91
CA TYR A 349 7.35 8.31 14.94
C TYR A 349 6.69 7.21 14.12
N GLY A 350 7.46 6.44 13.35
CA GLY A 350 6.96 5.40 12.46
C GLY A 350 6.17 5.94 11.27
N GLU A 351 5.28 5.09 10.77
CA GLU A 351 4.39 5.34 9.64
C GLU A 351 3.18 6.20 10.05
N VAL A 352 2.85 7.23 9.26
CA VAL A 352 1.67 8.10 9.50
C VAL A 352 0.36 7.34 9.30
N GLU A 353 0.36 6.30 8.48
CA GLU A 353 -0.79 5.43 8.18
C GLU A 353 -1.31 4.70 9.42
N LYS A 354 -0.49 4.60 10.48
CA LYS A 354 -0.92 4.09 11.79
C LYS A 354 -2.02 4.94 12.42
N CYS A 355 -2.14 6.21 12.04
CA CYS A 355 -3.23 7.08 12.46
C CYS A 355 -4.58 6.70 11.86
N ASN A 356 -4.62 5.82 10.84
CA ASN A 356 -5.85 5.37 10.18
C ASN A 356 -6.78 6.53 9.77
N TRP A 357 -6.20 7.60 9.20
CA TRP A 357 -6.91 8.81 8.77
C TRP A 357 -7.56 9.65 9.88
N GLU A 358 -7.24 9.41 11.15
CA GLU A 358 -7.73 10.24 12.26
C GLU A 358 -7.06 11.63 12.23
N PRO A 359 -7.80 12.73 12.00
CA PRO A 359 -7.23 14.05 11.75
C PRO A 359 -6.31 14.56 12.86
N GLU A 360 -6.68 14.34 14.12
CA GLU A 360 -5.87 14.80 15.25
C GLU A 360 -4.57 14.00 15.38
N CYS A 361 -4.60 12.69 15.11
CA CYS A 361 -3.40 11.87 15.10
C CYS A 361 -2.43 12.31 14.00
N VAL A 362 -2.93 12.52 12.78
CA VAL A 362 -2.12 12.96 11.64
C VAL A 362 -1.52 14.35 11.91
N ARG A 363 -2.31 15.29 12.44
CA ARG A 363 -1.82 16.63 12.83
C ARG A 363 -0.68 16.55 13.83
N ILE A 364 -0.80 15.73 14.87
CA ILE A 364 0.27 15.53 15.86
C ILE A 364 1.52 14.91 15.21
N TRP A 365 1.34 13.95 14.29
CA TRP A 365 2.45 13.35 13.56
C TRP A 365 3.19 14.41 12.70
N ASP A 366 2.45 15.25 11.97
CA ASP A 366 3.00 16.32 11.14
C ASP A 366 3.74 17.38 11.97
N GLU A 367 3.19 17.80 13.11
CA GLU A 367 3.84 18.76 14.01
C GLU A 367 5.13 18.19 14.61
N ASN A 368 5.12 16.91 14.99
CA ASN A 368 6.30 16.22 15.49
C ASN A 368 7.37 16.08 14.41
N MET A 369 6.98 15.78 13.17
CA MET A 369 7.89 15.76 12.02
C MET A 369 8.51 17.13 11.76
N ALA A 370 7.70 18.20 11.75
CA ALA A 370 8.19 19.57 11.56
C ALA A 370 9.15 20.00 12.68
N ALA A 371 8.83 19.65 13.93
CA ALA A 371 9.68 19.92 15.09
C ALA A 371 11.01 19.15 14.98
N TYR A 372 10.96 17.88 14.57
CA TYR A 372 12.15 17.06 14.36
C TYR A 372 13.04 17.64 13.24
N GLU A 373 12.45 18.04 12.13
CA GLU A 373 13.20 18.61 11.00
C GLU A 373 13.91 19.92 11.35
N ALA A 374 13.38 20.68 12.31
CA ALA A 374 13.99 21.91 12.82
C ALA A 374 15.20 21.70 13.76
N LEU A 375 15.48 20.46 14.19
CA LEU A 375 16.62 20.15 15.07
C LEU A 375 17.96 20.21 14.34
N SER A 376 19.04 20.49 15.09
CA SER A 376 20.41 20.33 14.58
C SER A 376 20.71 18.85 14.29
N PRO A 377 21.71 18.54 13.44
CA PRO A 377 22.12 17.16 13.18
C PRO A 377 22.42 16.36 14.46
N GLU A 378 23.10 16.98 15.43
CA GLU A 378 23.40 16.35 16.73
C GLU A 378 22.12 16.12 17.55
N GLY A 379 21.16 17.05 17.51
CA GLY A 379 19.86 16.89 18.16
C GLY A 379 19.05 15.74 17.57
N LYS A 380 19.07 15.59 16.24
CA LYS A 380 18.43 14.47 15.52
C LYS A 380 19.05 13.13 15.94
N GLU A 381 20.38 13.04 15.99
CA GLU A 381 21.10 11.83 16.43
C GLU A 381 20.79 11.46 17.88
N GLN A 382 20.75 12.45 18.77
CA GLN A 382 20.41 12.24 20.19
C GLN A 382 19.00 11.66 20.35
N GLN A 383 18.00 12.22 19.65
CA GLN A 383 16.64 11.72 19.75
C GLN A 383 16.49 10.31 19.18
N ILE A 384 17.16 10.00 18.07
CA ILE A 384 17.19 8.62 17.53
C ILE A 384 17.83 7.67 18.55
N ALA A 385 18.94 8.06 19.17
CA ALA A 385 19.61 7.24 20.18
C ALA A 385 18.73 6.98 21.41
N ILE A 386 18.01 8.00 21.88
CA ILE A 386 17.05 7.88 22.98
C ILE A 386 15.91 6.93 22.60
N LYS A 387 15.31 7.10 21.42
CA LYS A 387 14.25 6.21 20.94
C LYS A 387 14.72 4.76 20.87
N LYS A 388 15.91 4.52 20.31
CA LYS A 388 16.49 3.18 20.21
C LYS A 388 16.69 2.54 21.58
N ALA A 389 17.20 3.29 22.56
CA ALA A 389 17.38 2.80 23.92
C ALA A 389 16.04 2.46 24.60
N LEU A 390 14.99 3.25 24.36
CA LEU A 390 13.64 2.96 24.83
C LEU A 390 13.06 1.69 24.19
N ASP A 391 13.23 1.51 22.89
CA ASP A 391 12.75 0.32 22.18
C ASP A 391 13.46 -0.95 22.64
N GLU A 392 14.78 -0.88 22.86
CA GLU A 392 15.56 -1.99 23.43
C GLU A 392 15.10 -2.34 24.85
N HIS A 393 14.81 -1.33 25.66
CA HIS A 393 14.25 -1.51 27.00
C HIS A 393 12.87 -2.18 26.95
N ASP A 394 11.97 -1.69 26.11
CA ASP A 394 10.61 -2.22 26.00
C ASP A 394 10.60 -3.64 25.43
N ALA A 395 11.48 -3.95 24.46
CA ALA A 395 11.67 -5.31 23.95
C ALA A 395 12.18 -6.26 25.03
N LEU A 396 13.09 -5.81 25.90
CA LEU A 396 13.57 -6.59 27.05
C LEU A 396 12.43 -6.86 28.05
N HIS A 397 11.62 -5.85 28.36
CA HIS A 397 10.45 -6.02 29.24
C HIS A 397 9.41 -6.97 28.65
N ALA A 398 9.14 -6.90 27.35
CA ALA A 398 8.23 -7.83 26.67
C ALA A 398 8.74 -9.29 26.76
N GLN A 399 10.05 -9.51 26.67
CA GLN A 399 10.66 -10.84 26.86
C GLN A 399 10.60 -11.32 28.31
N MET A 400 10.70 -10.40 29.28
CA MET A 400 10.62 -10.71 30.71
C MET A 400 9.16 -10.87 31.22
N GLY A 401 8.18 -10.31 30.51
CA GLY A 401 6.76 -10.26 30.86
C GLY A 401 5.94 -11.53 30.56
N ALA A 402 6.58 -12.66 30.22
CA ALA A 402 5.91 -13.97 30.08
C ALA A 402 5.86 -14.77 31.41
N GLN A 403 6.09 -14.14 32.57
CA GLN A 403 5.77 -14.71 33.89
C GLN A 403 4.52 -14.03 34.46
N THR A 404 3.48 -14.85 34.62
CA THR A 404 2.11 -14.52 35.04
C THR A 404 2.03 -13.62 36.28
N PHE A 405 1.29 -12.51 36.16
CA PHE A 405 0.82 -11.70 37.28
C PHE A 405 -0.34 -12.42 37.99
N ASP A 406 -0.22 -12.69 39.29
CA ASP A 406 -1.28 -13.32 40.11
C ASP A 406 -2.29 -12.24 40.58
N PRO A 407 -3.55 -12.27 40.10
CA PRO A 407 -4.57 -11.28 40.47
C PRO A 407 -5.04 -11.35 41.93
N LYS A 408 -4.60 -12.32 42.74
CA LYS A 408 -5.08 -12.49 44.12
C LYS A 408 -4.36 -11.64 45.17
N ALA A 409 -3.35 -10.85 44.79
CA ALA A 409 -2.54 -10.08 45.75
C ALA A 409 -3.16 -8.76 46.26
N LEU A 410 -4.35 -8.36 45.81
CA LEU A 410 -5.02 -7.13 46.29
C LEU A 410 -6.51 -7.36 46.52
N LEU A 411 -6.87 -7.95 47.66
CA LEU A 411 -8.24 -7.96 48.17
C LEU A 411 -8.27 -7.42 49.60
N MET A 412 -8.81 -6.21 49.76
CA MET A 412 -9.41 -5.70 50.99
C MET A 412 -10.57 -4.74 50.65
N PRO A 413 -11.58 -4.60 51.53
CA PRO A 413 -12.99 -4.71 51.15
C PRO A 413 -13.65 -3.39 50.71
N GLN A 414 -14.57 -3.51 49.74
CA GLN A 414 -15.46 -2.42 49.31
C GLN A 414 -16.49 -2.08 50.40
N GLN A 415 -16.58 -0.80 50.77
CA GLN A 415 -17.76 -0.23 51.42
C GLN A 415 -18.22 1.04 50.70
N ASN A 416 -19.49 1.00 50.29
CA ASN A 416 -20.44 2.08 49.98
C ASN A 416 -20.05 3.16 48.95
N LEU A 417 -20.56 2.96 47.73
CA LEU A 417 -20.74 3.99 46.70
C LEU A 417 -22.00 4.82 47.00
N ASN A 418 -21.88 6.14 47.03
CA ASN A 418 -22.97 7.09 46.78
C ASN A 418 -22.81 7.70 45.38
N PRO A 419 -23.89 8.18 44.72
CA PRO A 419 -23.88 8.54 43.30
C PRO A 419 -23.15 9.86 43.03
N ILE A 420 -22.41 9.90 41.91
CA ILE A 420 -21.67 11.06 41.40
C ILE A 420 -22.66 12.05 40.76
N PRO A 421 -22.59 13.36 41.04
CA PRO A 421 -23.31 14.38 40.29
C PRO A 421 -22.72 14.56 38.89
N GLN A 422 -23.58 14.66 37.87
CA GLN A 422 -23.20 15.03 36.50
C GLN A 422 -22.45 16.38 36.49
N ALA A 423 -21.26 16.40 35.91
CA ALA A 423 -20.52 17.63 35.63
C ALA A 423 -19.85 17.59 34.25
N ALA A 424 -20.19 18.62 33.47
CA ALA A 424 -19.50 19.26 32.34
C ALA A 424 -18.81 18.42 31.24
N ILE A 425 -19.24 18.69 30.00
CA ILE A 425 -18.63 18.25 28.74
C ILE A 425 -17.16 18.75 28.68
N PRO A 426 -16.14 17.88 28.52
CA PRO A 426 -14.75 18.31 28.40
C PRO A 426 -14.46 18.93 27.03
N GLN A 427 -13.69 20.01 27.03
CA GLN A 427 -13.01 20.54 25.83
C GLN A 427 -11.92 19.55 25.38
N PRO A 428 -11.68 19.38 24.05
CA PRO A 428 -10.62 18.49 23.56
C PRO A 428 -9.24 18.94 24.04
N GLN A 429 -8.41 18.00 24.51
CA GLN A 429 -7.06 18.23 24.99
C GLN A 429 -6.02 17.46 24.17
N PRO A 430 -4.86 18.06 23.85
CA PRO A 430 -3.80 17.36 23.12
C PRO A 430 -3.33 16.11 23.87
N GLY A 431 -3.31 14.96 23.18
CA GLY A 431 -2.86 13.68 23.75
C GLY A 431 -3.89 12.89 24.55
N PHE A 432 -5.16 13.35 24.62
CA PHE A 432 -6.25 12.64 25.28
C PHE A 432 -7.53 12.62 24.43
N TYR A 433 -8.25 11.50 24.44
CA TYR A 433 -9.61 11.39 23.89
C TYR A 433 -10.61 12.26 24.72
N PRO A 434 -11.80 12.59 24.18
CA PRO A 434 -12.82 13.37 24.89
C PRO A 434 -13.32 12.75 26.21
N ASP A 435 -13.12 11.44 26.37
CA ASP A 435 -13.40 10.70 27.61
C ASP A 435 -12.27 10.77 28.65
N GLY A 436 -11.17 11.47 28.34
CA GLY A 436 -10.00 11.63 29.19
C GLY A 436 -8.99 10.48 29.13
N SER A 437 -9.15 9.51 28.24
CA SER A 437 -8.17 8.44 28.04
C SER A 437 -6.98 8.91 27.17
N PRO A 438 -5.73 8.48 27.45
CA PRO A 438 -4.57 8.92 26.68
C PRO A 438 -4.58 8.29 25.28
N VAL A 439 -4.10 9.05 24.28
CA VAL A 439 -3.91 8.53 22.92
C VAL A 439 -2.83 7.44 22.96
N ARG A 440 -3.08 6.32 22.27
CA ARG A 440 -2.22 5.13 22.29
C ARG A 440 -1.72 4.78 20.89
N ASN A 441 -0.52 4.22 20.85
CA ASN A 441 0.04 3.53 19.70
C ASN A 441 -0.69 2.19 19.47
N LEU A 442 -0.52 1.61 18.28
CA LEU A 442 -1.11 0.31 17.90
C LEU A 442 -0.66 -0.88 18.78
N ASP A 443 0.51 -0.76 19.41
CA ASP A 443 0.99 -1.75 20.39
C ASP A 443 0.39 -1.55 21.79
N GLY A 444 -0.52 -0.58 21.96
CA GLY A 444 -1.18 -0.23 23.22
C GLY A 444 -0.38 0.71 24.12
N SER A 445 0.83 1.12 23.74
CA SER A 445 1.65 2.07 24.50
C SER A 445 1.10 3.50 24.41
N ILE A 446 1.32 4.33 25.42
CA ILE A 446 0.85 5.73 25.45
C ILE A 446 1.72 6.58 24.53
N MET A 447 1.10 7.39 23.67
CA MET A 447 1.80 8.43 22.89
C MET A 447 2.47 9.43 23.85
N ARG A 448 3.80 9.54 23.76
CA ARG A 448 4.64 10.38 24.64
C ARG A 448 4.86 11.76 24.03
N ASN A 449 5.16 12.74 24.88
CA ASN A 449 5.56 14.09 24.47
C ASN A 449 6.90 14.07 23.71
N LEU A 450 7.25 15.18 23.07
CA LEU A 450 8.53 15.41 22.36
C LEU A 450 9.78 15.10 23.18
N ASP A 451 9.70 15.18 24.51
CA ASP A 451 10.78 14.91 25.46
C ASP A 451 10.75 13.47 26.05
N GLY A 452 9.84 12.61 25.57
CA GLY A 452 9.65 11.24 26.07
C GLY A 452 8.84 11.12 27.36
N SER A 453 8.35 12.23 27.92
CA SER A 453 7.49 12.22 29.10
C SER A 453 6.07 11.73 28.76
N LEU A 454 5.35 11.22 29.77
CA LEU A 454 3.93 10.90 29.63
C LEU A 454 3.13 12.21 29.50
N PRO A 455 2.08 12.25 28.66
CA PRO A 455 1.20 13.41 28.58
C PRO A 455 0.55 13.65 29.94
N VAL A 456 0.67 14.88 30.46
CA VAL A 456 0.13 15.28 31.76
C VAL A 456 -1.18 16.02 31.53
N ASN A 457 -2.27 15.54 32.15
CA ASN A 457 -3.55 16.25 32.12
C ASN A 457 -3.46 17.51 33.00
N PRO A 458 -3.52 18.74 32.44
CA PRO A 458 -3.44 19.97 33.22
C PRO A 458 -4.65 20.22 34.13
N ASN A 459 -5.75 19.48 33.93
CA ASN A 459 -6.94 19.51 34.78
C ASN A 459 -6.95 18.40 35.85
N ALA A 460 -5.90 17.58 35.95
CA ALA A 460 -5.78 16.63 37.05
C ALA A 460 -5.64 17.42 38.38
N PRO A 461 -6.38 17.06 39.45
CA PRO A 461 -6.16 17.67 40.75
C PRO A 461 -4.69 17.49 41.15
N PRO A 462 -4.03 18.53 41.70
CA PRO A 462 -2.62 18.45 42.02
C PRO A 462 -2.36 17.27 42.95
N LEU A 463 -1.35 16.46 42.62
CA LEU A 463 -0.87 15.41 43.51
C LEU A 463 -0.58 16.03 44.87
N ALA A 464 -1.16 15.44 45.93
CA ALA A 464 -0.87 15.82 47.31
C ALA A 464 0.65 15.92 47.50
N GLN A 465 1.10 17.07 48.02
CA GLN A 465 2.50 17.39 48.23
C GLN A 465 3.24 16.24 48.93
N LYS A 466 4.39 15.88 48.38
CA LYS A 466 5.34 14.94 48.93
C LYS A 466 5.79 15.46 50.31
N LEU A 467 5.35 14.81 51.39
CA LEU A 467 5.82 15.10 52.76
C LEU A 467 7.33 14.89 52.82
N GLU A 468 8.09 15.98 53.01
CA GLU A 468 9.53 15.93 53.24
C GLU A 468 9.84 15.48 54.68
N ILE A 469 10.85 14.62 54.80
CA ILE A 469 11.36 14.06 56.05
C ILE A 469 12.19 15.15 56.77
N LYS A 470 11.53 16.21 57.26
CA LYS A 470 12.16 17.20 58.16
C LYS A 470 11.28 17.67 59.32
N ASP A 471 9.99 17.27 59.37
CA ASP A 471 9.06 17.73 60.42
C ASP A 471 8.68 16.67 61.47
N LEU A 472 9.51 15.63 61.67
CA LEU A 472 9.32 14.67 62.76
C LEU A 472 10.18 15.04 63.98
N SER A 473 9.56 15.69 64.97
CA SER A 473 10.08 15.83 66.32
C SER A 473 9.97 14.50 67.09
N ALA A 474 11.01 14.16 67.86
CA ALA A 474 11.16 12.93 68.64
C ALA A 474 10.07 12.73 69.73
N PRO A 475 9.83 11.49 70.21
CA PRO A 475 8.58 11.08 70.83
C PRO A 475 8.47 11.42 72.32
N HIS A 476 7.26 11.78 72.77
CA HIS A 476 6.88 11.73 74.18
C HIS A 476 6.37 10.32 74.52
N ILE A 477 7.09 9.66 75.43
CA ILE A 477 6.75 8.36 76.01
C ILE A 477 5.67 8.58 77.07
N ASP A 478 4.53 7.87 76.95
CA ASP A 478 3.57 7.73 78.05
C ASP A 478 4.00 6.54 78.94
N PRO A 479 4.36 6.79 80.21
CA PRO A 479 4.87 5.77 81.11
C PRO A 479 3.72 5.14 81.90
N ASN A 480 2.93 4.22 81.32
CA ASN A 480 2.14 3.23 82.07
C ASN A 480 1.37 2.25 81.17
N LEU A 481 2.07 1.38 80.44
CA LEU A 481 1.49 0.06 80.11
C LEU A 481 2.51 -1.05 80.43
N ALA A 482 2.04 -2.01 81.20
CA ALA A 482 2.83 -2.88 82.07
C ALA A 482 3.68 -3.95 81.35
N LEU A 483 4.82 -4.25 81.97
CA LEU A 483 5.72 -5.39 81.74
C LEU A 483 5.06 -6.73 82.02
N ILE A 484 5.27 -7.75 81.16
CA ILE A 484 5.65 -9.13 81.54
C ILE A 484 6.55 -9.77 80.45
N GLN A 485 7.83 -9.93 80.83
CA GLN A 485 8.96 -10.88 80.57
C GLN A 485 8.76 -12.20 79.72
N PRO A 486 9.87 -12.91 79.33
CA PRO A 486 10.11 -13.39 77.95
C PRO A 486 10.49 -14.90 77.77
N GLU A 487 10.76 -15.23 76.49
CA GLU A 487 11.61 -16.31 75.92
C GLU A 487 11.10 -17.78 75.90
N PRO A 488 11.65 -18.70 75.05
CA PRO A 488 12.80 -18.60 74.13
C PRO A 488 12.64 -19.20 72.70
N LYS A 489 13.71 -18.97 71.91
CA LYS A 489 14.16 -19.57 70.64
C LYS A 489 14.17 -21.11 70.59
N ILE A 490 13.98 -21.69 69.39
CA ILE A 490 14.69 -22.91 68.93
C ILE A 490 15.02 -22.81 67.44
N GLU A 491 16.25 -23.23 67.12
CA GLU A 491 17.00 -23.20 65.87
C GLU A 491 16.60 -24.28 64.83
N SER A 492 17.07 -24.01 63.61
CA SER A 492 17.20 -24.85 62.42
C SER A 492 17.89 -26.20 62.62
N ASN A 493 17.56 -27.18 61.76
CA ASN A 493 18.57 -28.12 61.23
C ASN A 493 18.18 -28.71 59.87
N ASP A 494 19.09 -28.56 58.92
CA ASP A 494 19.17 -29.26 57.63
C ASP A 494 19.58 -30.73 57.80
N LYS A 495 19.10 -31.62 56.92
CA LYS A 495 19.89 -32.76 56.40
C LYS A 495 19.28 -33.42 55.15
N LYS A 496 20.20 -33.68 54.19
CA LYS A 496 20.14 -34.51 52.98
C LYS A 496 19.51 -35.91 53.20
N GLN A 497 19.00 -36.57 52.14
CA GLN A 497 19.58 -37.79 51.51
C GLN A 497 18.66 -38.49 50.44
N GLU A 498 19.22 -38.71 49.24
CA GLU A 498 19.17 -39.85 48.27
C GLU A 498 17.92 -40.73 47.93
N THR A 499 17.64 -40.80 46.60
CA THR A 499 17.47 -41.96 45.66
C THR A 499 16.35 -43.02 45.77
N LYS A 500 15.73 -43.34 44.60
CA LYS A 500 15.74 -44.63 43.81
C LYS A 500 14.39 -45.27 43.34
N ASP A 501 14.40 -45.66 42.04
CA ASP A 501 13.82 -46.82 41.30
C ASP A 501 12.30 -47.21 41.28
N ASP A 502 11.66 -47.10 40.09
CA ASP A 502 10.83 -48.04 39.24
C ASP A 502 9.99 -49.22 39.82
N PRO A 503 9.09 -49.92 39.05
CA PRO A 503 8.00 -49.52 38.11
C PRO A 503 6.70 -50.41 38.22
N ALA A 504 5.74 -50.24 37.28
CA ALA A 504 4.65 -51.15 36.82
C ALA A 504 3.27 -51.22 37.52
N ASN A 505 2.18 -51.03 36.73
CA ASN A 505 1.12 -52.05 36.55
C ASN A 505 0.25 -51.82 35.27
N LEU A 506 -0.27 -52.92 34.74
CA LEU A 506 -0.93 -53.19 33.45
C LEU A 506 -2.49 -53.18 33.47
N GLN A 507 -3.07 -53.40 32.28
CA GLN A 507 -4.44 -53.90 31.94
C GLN A 507 -5.63 -52.91 32.01
N ALA A 508 -6.60 -52.84 31.08
CA ALA A 508 -7.09 -53.80 30.06
C ALA A 508 -7.73 -53.14 28.80
N ASN A 509 -7.85 -53.94 27.74
CA ASN A 509 -8.44 -53.77 26.38
C ASN A 509 -9.97 -54.11 26.38
N PRO A 510 -10.74 -54.26 25.24
CA PRO A 510 -10.73 -53.71 23.86
C PRO A 510 -12.16 -53.41 23.25
N ALA A 511 -12.21 -53.14 21.92
CA ALA A 511 -13.32 -53.32 20.94
C ALA A 511 -14.45 -52.26 20.89
N GLY A 512 -15.07 -51.87 19.76
CA GLY A 512 -15.06 -52.28 18.34
C GLY A 512 -15.69 -51.14 17.50
N GLU A 513 -15.23 -50.88 16.29
CA GLU A 513 -15.78 -51.33 14.99
C GLU A 513 -16.68 -50.30 14.27
N MET A 514 -16.39 -50.15 12.98
CA MET A 514 -17.05 -49.32 11.97
C MET A 514 -18.50 -49.76 11.70
N LEU A 515 -19.34 -48.86 11.19
CA LEU A 515 -20.20 -49.16 10.03
C LEU A 515 -20.77 -47.90 9.34
N LEU A 516 -20.69 -47.97 8.01
CA LEU A 516 -21.34 -47.14 7.00
C LEU A 516 -22.89 -47.26 7.05
N GLY A 517 -23.60 -46.23 6.56
CA GLY A 517 -25.02 -46.34 6.23
C GLY A 517 -25.61 -45.07 5.62
N ALA A 518 -26.05 -45.18 4.37
CA ALA A 518 -26.60 -44.15 3.50
C ALA A 518 -27.97 -43.60 3.92
N SER A 519 -28.27 -42.37 3.52
CA SER A 519 -29.47 -41.92 2.79
C SER A 519 -29.29 -40.48 2.31
#